data_AF-A0A528C7X0-F1
#
_entry.id   AF-A0A528C7X0-F1
#
_cell.length_a   1.000
_cell.length_b   1.000
_cell.length_c   1.000
_cell.angle_alpha   90.00
_cell.angle_beta   90.00
_cell.angle_gamma   90.00
#
_symmetry.space_group_name_H-M   'P 1'
#
loop_
_entity.id
_entity.type
_entity.pdbx_description
1 polymer ?
#
loop_
_entity_poly.entity_id
_entity_poly.type
_entity_poly.pdbx_seq_one_letter_code
_entity_poly.pdbx_strand_id
1 'polypeptide(L)'
;DAPRELLWTAWTTPEHVRQWFTPKPWIVTDCEIDLRPGGLFRTRMQSPDGKEVNDRHCCYLDIVPNERLVWTDALLPGYRPSGDPFITAVISLQPEGKATRYTATAIHRDEATRKSHEEMGFFDGWGTVADQLAAYVRTI
;
A
#
# COMPACT_ATOMS: atom_id res chain seq x y z
N ASP A 1 8.14 -16.20 -2.17
CA ASP A 1 7.62 -17.47 -2.72
C ASP A 1 6.11 -17.59 -2.53
N ALA A 2 5.34 -16.92 -3.37
CA ALA A 2 3.89 -17.08 -3.46
C ALA A 2 3.43 -16.70 -4.88
N PRO A 3 2.35 -17.31 -5.39
CA PRO A 3 1.72 -16.92 -6.64
C PRO A 3 1.16 -15.50 -6.53
N ARG A 4 1.20 -14.75 -7.63
CA ARG A 4 0.80 -13.33 -7.71
C ARG A 4 -0.66 -13.13 -7.34
N GLU A 5 -1.50 -14.14 -7.53
CA GLU A 5 -2.91 -14.15 -7.18
C GLU A 5 -3.12 -13.99 -5.66
N LEU A 6 -2.24 -14.57 -4.84
CA LEU A 6 -2.27 -14.37 -3.39
C LEU A 6 -1.78 -12.97 -2.99
N LEU A 7 -0.73 -12.47 -3.64
CA LEU A 7 -0.26 -11.09 -3.41
C LEU A 7 -1.33 -10.07 -3.81
N TRP A 8 -2.01 -10.29 -4.93
CA TRP A 8 -3.13 -9.48 -5.38
C TRP A 8 -4.26 -9.50 -4.36
N THR A 9 -4.70 -10.69 -3.96
CA THR A 9 -5.73 -10.87 -2.94
C THR A 9 -5.37 -10.15 -1.64
N ALA A 10 -4.11 -10.22 -1.22
CA ALA A 10 -3.62 -9.54 -0.01
C ALA A 10 -3.61 -8.00 -0.11
N TRP A 11 -3.49 -7.45 -1.32
CA TRP A 11 -3.53 -6.01 -1.60
C TRP A 11 -4.95 -5.46 -1.81
N THR A 12 -5.86 -6.27 -2.33
CA THR A 12 -7.16 -5.78 -2.81
C THR A 12 -8.34 -6.19 -1.93
N THR A 13 -8.08 -6.87 -0.82
CA THR A 13 -9.11 -7.32 0.14
C THR A 13 -8.89 -6.64 1.48
N PRO A 14 -9.87 -5.88 2.01
CA PRO A 14 -9.69 -5.10 3.25
C PRO A 14 -9.20 -5.92 4.44
N GLU A 15 -9.72 -7.13 4.62
CA GLU A 15 -9.36 -8.03 5.72
C GLU A 15 -7.88 -8.41 5.69
N HIS A 16 -7.33 -8.58 4.48
CA HIS A 16 -5.95 -8.99 4.27
C HIS A 16 -4.97 -7.82 4.40
N VAL A 17 -5.29 -6.64 3.83
CA VAL A 17 -4.45 -5.43 3.96
C VAL A 17 -4.14 -5.11 5.43
N ARG A 18 -5.14 -5.30 6.31
CA ARG A 18 -4.99 -5.03 7.75
C ARG A 18 -3.94 -5.88 8.46
N GLN A 19 -3.50 -6.99 7.86
CA GLN A 19 -2.58 -7.93 8.52
C GLN A 19 -1.10 -7.60 8.30
N TRP A 20 -0.76 -6.76 7.32
CA TRP A 20 0.64 -6.59 6.90
C TRP A 20 1.05 -5.17 6.49
N PHE A 21 0.11 -4.28 6.15
CA PHE A 21 0.39 -3.00 5.47
C PHE A 21 1.17 -1.96 6.30
N THR A 22 1.26 -2.15 7.62
CA THR A 22 2.07 -1.31 8.52
C THR A 22 3.10 -2.15 9.27
N PRO A 23 4.32 -1.62 9.52
CA PRO A 23 5.32 -2.34 10.29
C PRO A 23 4.86 -2.50 11.74
N LYS A 24 4.90 -3.71 12.28
CA LYS A 24 4.62 -3.94 13.71
C LYS A 24 5.55 -3.07 14.58
N PRO A 25 5.06 -2.48 15.69
CA PRO A 25 3.77 -2.74 16.35
C PRO A 25 2.61 -1.84 15.87
N TRP A 26 2.78 -1.07 14.80
CA TRP A 26 1.67 -0.31 14.21
C TRP A 26 0.66 -1.25 13.56
N ILE A 27 -0.61 -0.88 13.62
CA ILE A 27 -1.70 -1.66 13.04
C ILE A 27 -2.60 -0.81 12.16
N VAL A 28 -3.22 -1.45 11.18
CA VAL A 28 -4.35 -0.89 10.44
C VAL A 28 -5.63 -1.37 11.13
N THR A 29 -6.33 -0.47 11.80
CA THR A 29 -7.55 -0.78 12.55
C THR A 29 -8.74 -0.96 11.62
N ASP A 30 -8.76 -0.23 10.50
CA ASP A 30 -9.85 -0.24 9.53
C ASP A 30 -9.33 -0.01 8.11
N CYS A 31 -10.00 -0.62 7.14
CA CYS A 31 -9.63 -0.57 5.73
C CYS A 31 -10.89 -0.60 4.86
N GLU A 32 -10.95 0.25 3.84
CA GLU A 32 -12.05 0.32 2.88
C GLU A 32 -11.48 0.37 1.47
N ILE A 33 -12.01 -0.47 0.58
CA ILE A 33 -11.52 -0.62 -0.79
C ILE A 33 -12.72 -0.60 -1.75
N ASP A 34 -12.70 0.35 -2.68
CA ASP A 34 -13.53 0.38 -3.90
C ASP A 34 -12.58 0.15 -5.08
N LEU A 35 -12.39 -1.13 -5.45
CA LEU A 35 -11.33 -1.57 -6.37
C LEU A 35 -11.65 -1.27 -7.85
N ARG A 36 -11.61 0.01 -8.21
CA ARG A 36 -11.73 0.51 -9.58
C ARG A 36 -10.94 1.82 -9.72
N PRO A 37 -10.51 2.21 -10.92
CA PRO A 37 -9.98 3.54 -11.15
C PRO A 37 -10.94 4.62 -10.65
N GLY A 38 -10.43 5.58 -9.88
CA GLY A 38 -11.22 6.63 -9.21
C GLY A 38 -11.87 6.18 -7.90
N GLY A 39 -11.74 4.90 -7.52
CA GLY A 39 -12.28 4.35 -6.29
C GLY A 39 -11.40 4.64 -5.07
N LEU A 40 -11.99 4.48 -3.89
CA LEU A 40 -11.37 4.71 -2.58
C LEU A 40 -10.40 3.59 -2.21
N PHE A 41 -9.24 3.98 -1.68
CA PHE A 41 -8.41 3.13 -0.83
C PHE A 41 -8.19 3.85 0.50
N ARG A 42 -8.92 3.45 1.55
CA ARG A 42 -8.83 4.05 2.89
C ARG A 42 -8.10 3.13 3.84
N THR A 43 -7.17 3.68 4.61
CA THR A 43 -6.53 2.96 5.71
C THR A 43 -6.49 3.82 6.97
N ARG A 44 -6.98 3.25 8.08
CA ARG A 44 -6.94 3.86 9.40
C ARG A 44 -5.85 3.19 10.24
N MET A 45 -4.87 3.95 10.69
CA MET A 45 -3.68 3.46 11.36
C MET A 45 -3.62 3.90 12.82
N GLN A 46 -3.18 2.99 13.68
CA GLN A 46 -2.98 3.20 15.10
C GLN A 46 -1.53 2.92 15.50
N SER A 47 -0.95 3.80 16.32
CA SER A 47 0.38 3.63 16.89
C SER A 47 0.37 2.62 18.04
N PRO A 48 1.55 2.10 18.44
CA PRO A 48 1.67 1.14 19.53
C PRO A 48 1.12 1.61 20.88
N ASP A 49 1.04 2.93 21.13
CA ASP A 49 0.45 3.53 22.33
C ASP A 49 -1.09 3.66 22.26
N GLY A 50 -1.72 3.10 21.22
CA GLY A 50 -3.17 3.10 21.03
C GLY A 50 -3.73 4.39 20.46
N LYS A 51 -2.88 5.39 20.16
CA LYS A 51 -3.36 6.62 19.52
C LYS A 51 -3.64 6.39 18.05
N GLU A 52 -4.75 6.94 17.60
CA GLU A 52 -5.01 7.03 16.19
C GLU A 52 -4.14 8.11 15.56
N VAL A 53 -3.43 7.73 14.51
CA VAL A 53 -2.38 8.58 13.95
C VAL A 53 -2.70 9.00 12.53
N ASN A 54 -3.52 8.21 11.83
CA ASN A 54 -3.88 8.52 10.47
C ASN A 54 -5.19 7.86 10.02
N ASP A 55 -5.99 8.58 9.26
CA ASP A 55 -7.09 8.06 8.43
C ASP A 55 -6.85 8.55 6.99
N ARG A 56 -6.05 7.79 6.24
CA ARG A 56 -5.63 8.18 4.87
C ARG A 56 -6.70 7.77 3.88
N HIS A 57 -7.16 8.74 3.09
CA HIS A 57 -8.04 8.52 1.95
C HIS A 57 -7.24 8.67 0.66
N CYS A 58 -7.05 7.56 -0.07
CA CYS A 58 -6.36 7.53 -1.34
C CYS A 58 -7.33 7.23 -2.49
N CYS A 59 -6.89 7.50 -3.71
CA CYS A 59 -7.60 7.18 -4.94
C CYS A 59 -6.81 6.15 -5.76
N TYR A 60 -7.48 5.10 -6.22
CA TYR A 60 -6.91 4.21 -7.25
C TYR A 60 -6.82 4.93 -8.58
N LEU A 61 -5.71 4.74 -9.30
CA LEU A 61 -5.45 5.33 -10.61
C LEU A 61 -5.52 4.30 -11.72
N ASP A 62 -4.93 3.13 -11.50
CA ASP A 62 -4.85 2.05 -12.48
C ASP A 62 -4.84 0.69 -11.80
N ILE A 63 -5.54 -0.29 -12.39
CA ILE A 63 -5.77 -1.61 -11.82
C ILE A 63 -5.71 -2.62 -12.95
N VAL A 64 -4.65 -3.43 -12.97
CA VAL A 64 -4.49 -4.57 -13.87
C VAL A 64 -4.44 -5.83 -13.01
N PRO A 65 -5.51 -6.64 -12.98
CA PRO A 65 -5.62 -7.80 -12.10
C PRO A 65 -4.38 -8.69 -12.11
N ASN A 66 -3.86 -9.00 -10.92
CA ASN A 66 -2.67 -9.81 -10.67
C ASN A 66 -1.35 -9.26 -11.25
N GLU A 67 -1.33 -8.04 -11.79
CA GLU A 67 -0.15 -7.49 -12.48
C GLU A 67 0.26 -6.11 -11.99
N ARG A 68 -0.71 -5.20 -11.79
CA ARG A 68 -0.40 -3.81 -11.43
C ARG A 68 -1.51 -3.16 -10.61
N LEU A 69 -1.12 -2.43 -9.57
CA LEU A 69 -2.02 -1.62 -8.75
C LEU A 69 -1.38 -0.25 -8.51
N VAL A 70 -2.08 0.82 -8.88
CA VAL A 70 -1.62 2.19 -8.71
C VAL A 70 -2.62 2.97 -7.87
N TRP A 71 -2.14 3.64 -6.84
CA TRP A 71 -2.95 4.52 -5.99
C TRP A 71 -2.15 5.73 -5.54
N THR A 72 -2.85 6.78 -5.11
CA THR A 72 -2.23 8.04 -4.70
C THR A 72 -3.02 8.68 -3.58
N ASP A 73 -2.34 9.40 -2.69
CA ASP A 73 -2.98 10.31 -1.74
C ASP A 73 -3.08 11.75 -2.29
N ALA A 74 -2.61 12.00 -3.51
CA ALA A 74 -2.78 13.28 -4.21
C ALA A 74 -4.19 13.51 -4.72
N LEU A 75 -4.99 12.44 -4.80
CA LEU A 75 -6.38 12.48 -5.17
C LEU A 75 -7.21 11.70 -4.15
N LEU A 76 -8.38 12.24 -3.85
CA LEU A 76 -9.48 11.60 -3.14
C LEU A 76 -10.39 10.86 -4.15
N PRO A 77 -11.35 10.03 -3.69
CA PRO A 77 -12.28 9.32 -4.57
C PRO A 77 -12.97 10.23 -5.59
N GLY A 78 -13.16 9.71 -6.80
CA GLY A 78 -13.67 10.48 -7.94
C GLY A 78 -12.66 11.46 -8.50
N TYR A 79 -11.36 11.20 -8.32
CA TYR A 79 -10.25 12.03 -8.81
C TYR A 79 -10.30 13.48 -8.29
N ARG A 80 -10.80 13.69 -7.06
CA ARG A 80 -10.85 15.01 -6.45
C ARG A 80 -9.46 15.37 -5.93
N PRO A 81 -8.92 16.57 -6.18
CA PRO A 81 -7.64 16.98 -5.62
C PRO A 81 -7.64 16.85 -4.09
N SER A 82 -6.57 16.30 -3.53
CA SER A 82 -6.30 16.39 -2.10
C SER A 82 -5.56 17.69 -1.75
N GLY A 83 -5.45 18.01 -0.47
CA GLY A 83 -4.81 19.25 -0.01
C GLY A 83 -3.29 19.16 0.15
N ASP A 84 -2.77 18.01 0.58
CA ASP A 84 -1.35 17.82 0.91
C ASP A 84 -0.89 16.41 0.48
N PRO A 85 -0.51 16.24 -0.81
CA PRO A 85 -0.09 14.96 -1.36
C PRO A 85 1.29 14.54 -0.85
N PHE A 86 1.43 13.29 -0.45
CA PHE A 86 2.72 12.72 -0.04
C PHE A 86 3.27 11.73 -1.06
N ILE A 87 2.43 10.86 -1.63
CA ILE A 87 2.90 9.70 -2.41
C ILE A 87 1.90 9.23 -3.48
N THR A 88 2.44 8.87 -4.64
CA THR A 88 1.81 7.94 -5.58
C THR A 88 2.57 6.63 -5.55
N ALA A 89 1.88 5.53 -5.29
CA ALA A 89 2.47 4.19 -5.24
C ALA A 89 2.11 3.40 -6.50
N VAL A 90 3.11 2.75 -7.08
CA VAL A 90 2.95 1.79 -8.18
C VAL A 90 3.42 0.43 -7.69
N ILE A 91 2.51 -0.53 -7.61
CA ILE A 91 2.80 -1.93 -7.28
C ILE A 91 2.77 -2.73 -8.56
N SER A 92 3.85 -3.46 -8.85
CA SER A 92 3.96 -4.37 -9.99
C SER A 92 4.23 -5.79 -9.51
N LEU A 93 3.49 -6.74 -10.08
CA LEU A 93 3.58 -8.17 -9.81
C LEU A 93 3.94 -8.89 -11.11
N GLN A 94 5.14 -9.44 -11.19
CA GLN A 94 5.58 -10.19 -12.37
C GLN A 94 5.80 -11.66 -12.01
N PRO A 95 5.37 -12.61 -12.87
CA PRO A 95 5.61 -14.03 -12.61
C PRO A 95 7.11 -14.34 -12.66
N GLU A 96 7.58 -15.14 -11.71
CA GLU A 96 8.95 -15.64 -11.65
C GLU A 96 8.92 -17.14 -11.30
N GLY A 97 8.58 -17.96 -12.30
CA GLY A 97 8.34 -19.39 -12.11
C GLY A 97 7.13 -19.63 -11.21
N LYS A 98 7.35 -20.24 -10.05
CA LYS A 98 6.32 -20.44 -9.00
C LYS A 98 6.26 -19.28 -7.99
N ALA A 99 7.13 -18.29 -8.13
CA ALA A 99 7.19 -17.11 -7.27
C ALA A 99 6.71 -15.87 -8.04
N THR A 100 6.69 -14.74 -7.34
CA THR A 100 6.31 -13.44 -7.87
C THR A 100 7.41 -12.45 -7.57
N ARG A 101 7.86 -11.73 -8.60
CA ARG A 101 8.66 -10.54 -8.46
C ARG A 101 7.74 -9.39 -8.09
N TYR A 102 7.89 -8.92 -6.85
CA TYR A 102 7.17 -7.78 -6.30
C TYR A 102 8.03 -6.53 -6.45
N THR A 103 7.49 -5.47 -7.05
CA THR A 103 8.15 -4.17 -7.13
C THR A 103 7.17 -3.10 -6.67
N ALA A 104 7.59 -2.30 -5.69
CA ALA A 104 6.86 -1.13 -5.23
C ALA A 104 7.67 0.12 -5.54
N THR A 105 7.05 1.09 -6.21
CA THR A 105 7.65 2.38 -6.52
C THR A 105 6.87 3.47 -5.82
N ALA A 106 7.56 4.26 -5.00
CA ALA A 106 7.04 5.47 -4.38
C ALA A 106 7.44 6.68 -5.23
N ILE A 107 6.47 7.46 -5.69
CA ILE A 107 6.67 8.68 -6.48
C ILE A 107 6.24 9.87 -5.62
N HIS A 108 7.11 10.87 -5.52
CA HIS A 108 6.90 12.10 -4.75
C HIS A 108 6.80 13.31 -5.68
N ARG A 109 6.23 14.39 -5.16
CA ARG A 109 6.03 15.64 -5.92
C ARG A 109 7.35 16.33 -6.31
N ASP A 110 8.37 16.20 -5.48
CA ASP A 110 9.67 16.84 -5.63
C ASP A 110 10.79 16.05 -4.92
N GLU A 111 12.04 16.40 -5.20
CA GLU A 111 13.22 15.76 -4.62
C GLU A 111 13.30 15.93 -3.10
N ALA A 112 12.83 17.07 -2.58
CA ALA A 112 12.86 17.36 -1.15
C ALA A 112 11.93 16.43 -0.36
N THR A 113 10.71 16.23 -0.86
CA THR A 113 9.74 15.29 -0.28
C THR A 113 10.25 13.85 -0.35
N ARG A 114 10.86 13.47 -1.49
CA ARG A 114 11.48 12.16 -1.66
C ARG A 114 12.63 11.92 -0.67
N LYS A 115 13.51 12.91 -0.48
CA LYS A 115 14.59 12.87 0.52
C LYS A 115 14.05 12.75 1.94
N SER A 116 13.08 13.57 2.29
CA SER A 116 12.43 13.49 3.60
C SER A 116 11.79 12.12 3.85
N HIS A 117 11.13 11.52 2.86
CA HIS A 117 10.56 10.18 3.01
C HIS A 117 11.62 9.09 3.21
N GLU A 118 12.75 9.18 2.49
CA GLU A 118 13.87 8.27 2.69
C GLU A 118 14.48 8.41 4.09
N GLU A 119 14.72 9.65 4.55
CA GLU A 119 15.26 9.95 5.88
C GLU A 119 14.33 9.49 7.02
N MET A 120 13.01 9.48 6.79
CA MET A 120 12.03 8.87 7.70
C MET A 120 12.08 7.34 7.73
N GLY A 121 12.95 6.71 6.94
CA GLY A 121 13.17 5.27 6.94
C GLY A 121 12.29 4.50 5.96
N PHE A 122 11.91 5.09 4.82
CA PHE A 122 11.05 4.42 3.83
C PHE A 122 11.54 3.01 3.46
N PHE A 123 12.85 2.82 3.20
CA PHE A 123 13.37 1.52 2.78
C PHE A 123 13.28 0.47 3.89
N ASP A 124 13.61 0.83 5.13
CA ASP A 124 13.52 -0.08 6.27
C ASP A 124 12.06 -0.41 6.61
N GLY A 125 11.20 0.61 6.63
CA GLY A 125 9.78 0.47 6.89
C GLY A 125 9.08 -0.36 5.81
N TRP A 126 9.30 -0.05 4.54
CA TRP A 126 8.69 -0.77 3.43
C TRP A 126 9.28 -2.16 3.25
N GLY A 127 10.58 -2.35 3.49
CA GLY A 127 11.20 -3.67 3.52
C GLY A 127 10.55 -4.57 4.56
N THR A 128 10.35 -4.06 5.79
CA THR A 128 9.63 -4.76 6.85
C THR A 128 8.20 -5.13 6.42
N VAL A 129 7.47 -4.18 5.82
CA VAL A 129 6.11 -4.40 5.33
C VAL A 129 6.07 -5.45 4.20
N ALA A 130 7.05 -5.46 3.30
CA ALA A 130 7.16 -6.45 2.23
C ALA A 130 7.46 -7.86 2.77
N ASP A 131 8.31 -7.98 3.80
CA ASP A 131 8.56 -9.25 4.48
C ASP A 131 7.31 -9.76 5.22
N GLN A 132 6.57 -8.86 5.87
CA GLN A 132 5.28 -9.18 6.50
C GLN A 132 4.25 -9.66 5.47
N LEU A 133 4.16 -9.00 4.31
CA LEU A 133 3.31 -9.44 3.20
C LEU A 133 3.71 -10.85 2.76
N ALA A 134 4.99 -11.08 2.50
CA ALA A 134 5.51 -12.37 2.04
C ALA A 134 5.25 -13.50 3.04
N ALA A 135 5.32 -13.21 4.34
CA ALA A 135 4.96 -14.16 5.39
C ALA A 135 3.44 -14.39 5.45
N TYR A 136 2.64 -13.33 5.36
CA TYR A 136 1.18 -13.41 5.48
C TYR A 136 0.52 -14.17 4.34
N VAL A 137 0.95 -13.96 3.09
CA VAL A 137 0.40 -14.67 1.92
C VAL A 137 0.62 -16.19 1.98
N ARG A 138 1.51 -16.69 2.84
CA ARG A 138 1.69 -18.14 3.05
C ARG A 138 0.68 -18.73 4.03
N THR A 139 -0.11 -17.90 4.70
CA THR A 139 -1.13 -18.31 5.68
C THR A 139 -2.55 -18.32 5.13
N ILE A 140 -2.75 -17.83 3.90
CA ILE A 140 -4.03 -17.73 3.21
C ILE A 140 -4.04 -18.56 1.92
#